data_AF-A0A2N7PYH2-F1
#
_entry.id   AF-A0A2N7PYH2-F1
#
_cell.length_a   1.000
_cell.length_b   1.000
_cell.length_c   1.000
_cell.angle_alpha   90.00
_cell.angle_beta   90.00
_cell.angle_gamma   90.00
#
_symmetry.space_group_name_H-M   'P 1'
#
loop_
_entity.id
_entity.type
_entity.pdbx_description
1 polymer ?
#
loop_
_entity_poly.entity_id
_entity_poly.type
_entity_poly.pdbx_seq_one_letter_code
_entity_poly.pdbx_strand_id
1 'polypeptide(L)'
;MKNVLFRCNASRAIGFGHLVRCLALAQEFKKRDCQITFAVNKNLKAIKLIQKEQYTIIEKDEKNSKQWLIDTIEKSKADILVLDIRDELDKEILVEIKQKFNIKIVSIDD
;
A
#
# COMPACT_ATOMS: atom_id res chain seq x y z
N MET A 1 16.34 2.53 -9.43
CA MET A 1 15.45 2.67 -8.27
C MET A 1 14.00 2.62 -8.71
N LYS A 2 13.18 1.80 -8.05
CA LYS A 2 11.73 1.67 -8.29
C LYS A 2 10.94 2.12 -7.05
N ASN A 3 9.77 2.70 -7.25
CA ASN A 3 8.86 3.10 -6.17
C ASN A 3 7.83 2.01 -5.93
N VAL A 4 7.76 1.50 -4.70
CA VAL A 4 6.84 0.44 -4.30
C VAL A 4 5.83 0.99 -3.30
N LEU A 5 4.55 0.90 -3.65
CA LEU A 5 3.43 1.28 -2.81
C LEU A 5 2.78 0.03 -2.23
N PHE A 6 2.84 -0.11 -0.91
CA PHE A 6 2.10 -1.14 -0.19
C PHE A 6 0.76 -0.58 0.26
N ARG A 7 -0.34 -1.21 -0.16
CA ARG A 7 -1.68 -0.95 0.35
C ARG A 7 -2.08 -2.10 1.26
N CYS A 8 -2.07 -1.85 2.56
CA CYS A 8 -2.57 -2.78 3.57
C CYS A 8 -3.36 -2.04 4.64
N ASN A 9 -4.22 -2.74 5.37
CA ASN A 9 -4.89 -2.20 6.55
C ASN A 9 -4.49 -3.01 7.78
N ALA A 10 -4.44 -2.35 8.93
CA ALA A 10 -4.31 -3.03 10.20
C ALA A 10 -5.13 -2.31 11.26
N SER A 11 -5.80 -3.09 12.10
CA SER A 11 -6.56 -2.58 13.23
C SER A 11 -6.74 -3.69 14.26
N ARG A 12 -7.37 -3.38 15.39
CA ARG A 12 -7.73 -4.43 16.34
C ARG A 12 -8.74 -5.43 15.75
N ALA A 13 -9.63 -4.98 14.87
CA ALA A 13 -10.64 -5.82 14.23
C ALA A 13 -10.08 -6.60 13.03
N ILE A 14 -9.22 -5.98 12.21
CA ILE A 14 -8.60 -6.61 11.04
C ILE A 14 -7.45 -7.55 11.46
N GLY A 15 -6.79 -7.24 12.57
CA GLY A 15 -5.51 -7.83 12.94
C GLY A 15 -4.33 -7.10 12.29
N PHE A 16 -3.12 -7.61 12.54
CA PHE A 16 -1.86 -7.01 12.08
C PHE A 16 -1.09 -7.91 11.11
N GLY A 17 -1.64 -9.07 10.73
CA GLY A 17 -0.96 -10.05 9.86
C GLY A 17 -0.54 -9.43 8.52
N HIS A 18 -1.47 -8.73 7.86
CA HIS A 18 -1.24 -8.02 6.60
C HIS A 18 -0.08 -7.03 6.70
N LEU A 19 -0.06 -6.23 7.76
CA LEU A 19 1.00 -5.27 7.97
C LEU A 19 2.35 -5.95 8.20
N VAL A 20 2.42 -6.96 9.06
CA VAL A 20 3.68 -7.64 9.41
C VAL A 20 4.30 -8.30 8.18
N ARG A 21 3.50 -8.99 7.36
CA ARG A 21 4.02 -9.60 6.12
C ARG A 21 4.42 -8.56 5.07
N CYS A 22 3.66 -7.47 4.94
CA CYS A 22 4.04 -6.35 4.07
C CYS A 22 5.34 -5.67 4.52
N LEU A 23 5.58 -5.51 5.83
CA LEU A 23 6.84 -4.98 6.35
C LEU A 23 8.02 -5.90 6.02
N ALA A 24 7.87 -7.21 6.19
CA ALA A 24 8.90 -8.17 5.81
C ALA A 24 9.22 -8.11 4.30
N LEU A 25 8.19 -8.03 3.46
CA LEU A 25 8.36 -7.90 2.01
C LEU A 25 8.98 -6.54 1.63
N ALA A 26 8.59 -5.46 2.28
CA ALA A 26 9.17 -4.13 2.09
C ALA A 26 10.66 -4.07 2.41
N GLN A 27 11.12 -4.80 3.43
CA GLN A 27 12.55 -4.91 3.76
C GLN A 27 13.32 -5.57 2.60
N GLU A 28 12.74 -6.58 1.96
CA GLU A 28 13.33 -7.21 0.78
C GLU A 28 13.40 -6.27 -0.43
N PHE A 29 12.38 -5.45 -0.67
CA PHE A 29 12.44 -4.42 -1.71
C PHE A 29 13.48 -3.35 -1.38
N LYS A 30 13.60 -2.92 -0.12
CA LYS A 30 14.60 -1.92 0.31
C LYS A 30 16.03 -2.39 0.04
N LYS A 31 16.33 -3.68 0.27
CA LYS A 31 17.64 -4.30 -0.05
C LYS A 31 17.97 -4.25 -1.55
N ARG A 32 16.98 -4.08 -2.41
CA ARG A 32 17.09 -3.98 -3.88
C ARG A 32 16.99 -2.54 -4.38
N ASP A 33 17.32 -1.57 -3.53
CA ASP A 33 17.33 -0.14 -3.86
C ASP A 33 15.97 0.36 -4.38
N CYS A 34 14.90 -0.04 -3.70
CA CYS A 34 13.54 0.45 -3.95
C CYS A 34 13.12 1.45 -2.88
N GLN A 35 12.40 2.50 -3.31
CA GLN A 35 11.76 3.45 -2.41
C GLN A 35 10.40 2.92 -1.99
N ILE A 36 10.15 2.88 -0.69
CA ILE A 36 8.96 2.24 -0.12
C ILE A 36 8.01 3.28 0.45
N THR A 37 6.73 3.16 0.11
CA THR A 37 5.62 3.92 0.72
C THR A 37 4.52 2.96 1.16
N PHE A 38 3.94 3.22 2.33
CA PHE A 38 2.77 2.50 2.84
C PHE A 38 1.53 3.37 2.81
N ALA A 39 0.48 2.87 2.20
CA ALA A 39 -0.86 3.43 2.19
C ALA A 39 -1.75 2.63 3.16
N VAL A 40 -2.09 3.21 4.31
CA VAL A 40 -2.75 2.50 5.42
C VAL A 40 -3.97 3.23 5.98
N ASN A 41 -4.88 2.50 6.62
CA ASN A 41 -5.94 3.11 7.42
C ASN A 41 -5.36 3.92 8.60
N LYS A 42 -6.16 4.83 9.16
CA LYS A 42 -5.77 5.75 10.27
C LYS A 42 -5.64 5.02 11.62
N ASN A 43 -4.85 3.97 11.68
CA ASN A 43 -4.58 3.22 12.91
C ASN A 43 -3.21 3.60 13.49
N LEU A 44 -3.21 4.23 14.67
CA LEU A 44 -1.99 4.72 15.33
C LEU A 44 -0.94 3.63 15.57
N LYS A 45 -1.36 2.39 15.90
CA LYS A 45 -0.42 1.29 16.14
C LYS A 45 0.24 0.84 14.84
N ALA A 46 -0.54 0.73 13.76
CA ALA A 46 0.00 0.41 12.43
C ALA A 46 1.00 1.47 11.96
N ILE A 47 0.62 2.75 12.07
CA ILE A 47 1.47 3.90 11.70
C ILE A 47 2.79 3.87 12.48
N LYS A 48 2.76 3.67 13.80
CA LYS A 48 3.98 3.59 14.63
C LYS A 48 4.90 2.45 14.22
N LEU A 49 4.35 1.29 13.86
CA LEU A 49 5.15 0.15 13.39
C LEU A 49 5.87 0.47 12.08
N ILE A 50 5.19 1.13 11.14
CA ILE A 50 5.79 1.52 9.85
C ILE A 50 6.84 2.62 10.04
N GLN A 51 6.58 3.61 10.90
CA GLN A 51 7.53 4.69 11.22
C GLN A 51 8.82 4.16 11.85
N LYS A 52 8.73 3.12 12.69
CA LYS A 52 9.91 2.48 13.29
C LYS A 52 10.87 1.92 12.23
N GLU A 53 10.34 1.45 11.11
CA GLU A 53 11.11 0.96 9.96
C GLU A 53 11.53 2.08 8.98
N GLN A 54 11.19 3.33 9.30
CA GLN A 54 11.52 4.55 8.56
C GLN A 54 10.95 4.59 7.14
N TYR A 55 9.75 4.02 6.93
CA TYR A 55 9.06 4.11 5.65
C TYR A 55 8.12 5.33 5.58
N THR A 56 7.90 5.83 4.36
CA THR A 56 6.92 6.88 4.07
C THR A 56 5.50 6.34 4.26
N ILE A 57 4.61 7.16 4.81
CA ILE A 57 3.22 6.78 5.09
C ILE A 57 2.27 7.76 4.41
N ILE A 58 1.21 7.22 3.81
CA ILE A 58 0.04 7.94 3.33
C ILE A 58 -1.19 7.34 4.01
N GLU A 59 -1.88 8.15 4.80
CA GLU A 59 -3.09 7.71 5.51
C GLU A 59 -4.31 7.71 4.59
N LYS A 60 -5.17 6.71 4.74
CA LYS A 60 -6.41 6.56 3.98
C LYS A 60 -7.42 7.65 4.31
N ASP A 61 -7.91 8.33 3.27
CA ASP A 61 -9.12 9.13 3.36
C ASP A 61 -10.35 8.25 3.08
N GLU A 62 -11.31 8.26 3.99
CA GLU A 62 -12.51 7.43 3.92
C GLU A 62 -13.58 8.01 2.99
N LYS A 63 -13.52 9.31 2.67
CA LYS A 63 -14.59 9.99 1.90
C LYS A 63 -14.67 9.55 0.44
N ASN A 64 -13.55 9.28 -0.22
CA ASN A 64 -13.51 8.81 -1.60
C ASN A 64 -12.32 7.85 -1.80
N SER A 65 -12.55 6.57 -1.51
CA SER A 65 -11.51 5.54 -1.54
C SER A 65 -10.82 5.39 -2.90
N LYS A 66 -11.58 5.51 -4.00
CA LYS A 66 -11.05 5.38 -5.37
C LYS A 66 -10.13 6.55 -5.71
N GLN A 67 -10.62 7.78 -5.56
CA GLN A 67 -9.85 8.98 -5.88
C GLN A 67 -8.61 9.06 -4.97
N TRP A 68 -8.78 8.76 -3.68
CA TRP A 68 -7.66 8.71 -2.75
C TRP A 68 -6.57 7.73 -3.18
N LEU A 69 -6.92 6.52 -3.65
CA LEU A 69 -5.92 5.55 -4.11
C LEU A 69 -5.19 6.06 -5.36
N ILE A 70 -5.91 6.68 -6.29
CA ILE A 70 -5.35 7.30 -7.49
C ILE A 70 -4.34 8.40 -7.10
N ASP A 71 -4.73 9.32 -6.22
CA ASP A 71 -3.87 10.40 -5.76
C ASP A 71 -2.65 9.87 -4.99
N THR A 72 -2.83 8.77 -4.25
CA THR A 72 -1.76 8.09 -3.51
C THR A 72 -0.73 7.47 -4.45
N ILE A 73 -1.18 6.82 -5.53
CA ILE A 73 -0.31 6.26 -6.57
C ILE A 73 0.49 7.37 -7.26
N GLU A 74 -0.17 8.47 -7.61
CA GLU A 74 0.47 9.63 -8.24
C GLU A 74 1.50 10.29 -7.32
N LYS A 75 1.13 10.55 -6.05
CA LYS A 75 2.02 11.16 -5.04
C LYS A 75 3.24 10.30 -4.75
N SER A 76 3.08 8.98 -4.68
CA SER A 76 4.17 8.03 -4.45
C SER A 76 4.98 7.71 -5.71
N LYS A 77 4.52 8.15 -6.89
CA LYS A 77 5.10 7.81 -8.19
C LYS A 77 5.31 6.30 -8.35
N ALA A 78 4.35 5.51 -7.88
CA ALA A 78 4.52 4.07 -7.73
C ALA A 78 4.71 3.36 -9.09
N ASP A 79 5.77 2.56 -9.19
CA ASP A 79 5.98 1.61 -10.30
C ASP A 79 5.31 0.26 -10.02
N ILE A 80 5.20 -0.08 -8.73
CA ILE A 80 4.64 -1.34 -8.23
C ILE A 80 3.64 -1.02 -7.13
N LEU A 81 2.42 -1.54 -7.26
CA LEU A 81 1.38 -1.53 -6.24
C LEU A 81 1.22 -2.94 -5.68
N VAL A 82 1.57 -3.11 -4.40
CA VAL A 82 1.33 -4.34 -3.64
C VAL A 82 0.03 -4.17 -2.86
N LEU A 83 -0.96 -5.00 -3.16
CA LEU A 83 -2.27 -5.01 -2.53
C LEU A 83 -2.34 -6.17 -1.54
N ASP A 84 -2.55 -5.84 -0.28
CA ASP A 84 -2.75 -6.78 0.80
C ASP A 84 -3.92 -6.30 1.69
N ILE A 85 -5.09 -6.26 1.07
CA ILE A 85 -6.36 -5.86 1.66
C ILE A 85 -7.43 -6.85 1.23
N ARG A 86 -8.41 -7.08 2.10
CA ARG A 86 -9.62 -7.85 1.77
C ARG A 86 -10.78 -6.98 1.30
N ASP A 87 -10.62 -5.66 1.38
CA ASP A 87 -11.65 -4.72 0.96
C ASP A 87 -11.82 -4.75 -0.57
N GLU A 88 -13.06 -4.54 -1.01
CA GLU A 88 -13.53 -4.50 -2.39
C GLU A 88 -12.86 -3.38 -3.20
N LEU A 89 -11.62 -3.60 -3.66
CA LEU A 89 -11.15 -2.92 -4.87
C LEU A 89 -11.70 -3.69 -6.06
N ASP A 90 -12.77 -3.15 -6.64
CA ASP A 90 -13.37 -3.71 -7.84
C ASP A 90 -12.35 -3.87 -8.95
N LYS A 91 -12.48 -4.95 -9.72
CA LYS A 91 -11.57 -5.30 -10.82
C LYS A 91 -11.46 -4.15 -11.83
N GLU A 92 -12.55 -3.44 -12.05
CA GLU A 92 -12.65 -2.26 -12.92
C GLU A 92 -11.68 -1.16 -12.48
N ILE A 93 -11.58 -0.91 -11.17
CA ILE A 93 -10.66 0.08 -10.60
C ILE A 93 -9.21 -0.33 -10.85
N LEU A 94 -8.89 -1.63 -10.69
CA LEU A 94 -7.53 -2.12 -10.92
C LEU A 94 -7.13 -2.03 -12.41
N VAL A 95 -8.06 -2.30 -13.32
CA VAL A 95 -7.85 -2.13 -14.76
C VAL A 95 -7.60 -0.66 -15.09
N GLU A 96 -8.41 0.24 -14.56
CA GLU A 96 -8.24 1.70 -14.75
C GLU A 96 -6.89 2.18 -14.22
N ILE A 97 -6.50 1.77 -13.02
CA ILE A 97 -5.19 2.10 -12.43
C ILE A 97 -4.05 1.61 -13.33
N LYS A 98 -4.14 0.37 -13.82
CA LYS A 98 -3.11 -0.21 -14.68
C LYS A 98 -2.99 0.54 -16.01
N GLN A 99 -4.11 0.91 -16.62
CA GLN A 99 -4.14 1.69 -17.86
C GLN A 99 -3.63 3.12 -17.66
N LYS A 100 -4.04 3.78 -16.57
CA LYS A 100 -3.68 5.17 -16.28
C LYS A 100 -2.20 5.34 -15.94
N PHE A 101 -1.63 4.42 -15.15
CA PHE A 101 -0.29 4.59 -14.58
C PHE A 101 0.76 3.64 -15.18
N ASN A 102 0.38 2.68 -16.02
CA ASN A 102 1.26 1.61 -16.50
C ASN A 102 2.00 0.90 -15.34
N ILE A 103 1.29 0.71 -14.22
CA ILE A 103 1.83 0.20 -12.96
C ILE A 103 1.74 -1.33 -12.89
N LYS A 104 2.73 -1.98 -12.26
CA LYS A 104 2.64 -3.41 -11.94
C LYS A 104 1.82 -3.61 -10.66
N ILE A 105 0.73 -4.36 -10.74
CA ILE A 105 -0.12 -4.68 -9.59
C ILE A 105 0.21 -6.11 -9.13
N VAL A 106 0.45 -6.28 -7.83
CA VAL A 106 0.67 -7.56 -7.16
C VAL A 106 -0.34 -7.68 -6.03
N SER A 107 -1.20 -8.69 -6.04
CA SER A 107 -2.13 -8.98 -4.96
C SER A 107 -1.59 -10.14 -4.11
N ILE A 108 -1.61 -9.98 -2.80
CA ILE A 108 -1.40 -11.06 -1.84
C ILE A 108 -2.79 -11.57 -1.47
N ASP A 109 -3.07 -12.81 -1.88
CA ASP A 109 -4.31 -13.51 -1.58
C ASP A 109 -4.03 -14.61 -0.55
N ASP A 110 -4.94 -14.80 0.41
CA ASP A 110 -4.85 -15.81 1.48
C ASP A 110 -5.88 -16.92 1.23
#